data_AF-A0A0C3LVJ3-F1
#
_entry.id   AF-A0A0C3LVJ3-F1
#
_cell.length_a   1.000
_cell.length_b   1.000
_cell.length_c   1.000
_cell.angle_alpha   90.00
_cell.angle_beta   90.00
_cell.angle_gamma   90.00
#
_symmetry.space_group_name_H-M   'P 1'
#
loop_
_entity.id
_entity.type
_entity.pdbx_description
1 polymer ?
#
loop_
_entity_poly.entity_id
_entity_poly.type
_entity_poly.pdbx_seq_one_letter_code
_entity_poly.pdbx_strand_id
1 'polypeptide(L)'
;MEKLALDDTPWFGTTDFKGKNHLSRDSDIRLKSSRLLYPLPLPLEILFFIGPLTLAILPFINPSLMLPEAWLMLNIGAIISYLLLKKLFINGIYGRATAHVCQINAERVCIPGSRLIDIKAGPVEIQRRDIKEIDVRFWPSTRDLRTTYDVSELIIMLQSGQSICLKSLYFPIKPLLYLLVYFDYPIATQKRRHSLTIVARSLFVAFPIAALVAVTGLLFKEYFL
;
A
#
# COMPACT_ATOMS: atom_id res chain seq x y z
N MET A 1 12.28 16.33 22.67
CA MET A 1 11.77 15.22 21.83
C MET A 1 12.90 14.22 21.70
N GLU A 2 12.64 12.96 22.02
CA GLU A 2 13.64 11.89 21.93
C GLU A 2 13.92 11.58 20.45
N LYS A 3 15.19 11.59 20.05
CA LYS A 3 15.60 11.37 18.66
C LYS A 3 15.54 9.87 18.39
N LEU A 4 14.78 9.46 17.37
CA LEU A 4 14.72 8.07 16.91
C LEU A 4 16.13 7.56 16.60
N ALA A 5 16.50 6.41 17.15
CA ALA A 5 17.78 5.79 16.91
C ALA A 5 17.62 4.56 15.99
N LEU A 6 18.64 4.26 15.18
CA LEU A 6 18.55 3.17 14.18
C LEU A 6 18.51 1.78 14.82
N ASP A 7 19.04 1.65 16.04
CA ASP A 7 19.07 0.46 16.89
C ASP A 7 17.79 0.26 17.71
N ASP A 8 16.81 1.18 17.60
CA ASP A 8 15.51 1.04 18.23
C ASP A 8 14.73 -0.14 17.65
N THR A 9 14.87 -1.28 18.32
CA THR A 9 14.23 -2.56 17.92
C THR A 9 12.71 -2.44 17.77
N PRO A 10 11.97 -1.71 18.63
CA PRO A 10 10.52 -1.50 18.45
C PRO A 10 10.15 -0.83 17.12
N TRP A 11 11.01 0.03 16.58
CA TRP A 11 10.80 0.76 15.33
C TRP A 11 11.32 -0.01 14.12
N PHE A 12 12.53 -0.56 14.23
CA PHE A 12 13.29 -1.03 13.07
C PHE A 12 13.67 -2.52 13.09
N GLY A 13 13.28 -3.28 14.12
CA GLY A 13 13.65 -4.69 14.27
C GLY A 13 13.20 -5.63 13.15
N THR A 14 12.31 -5.18 12.26
CA THR A 14 11.87 -5.94 11.08
C THR A 14 12.23 -5.27 9.75
N THR A 15 13.03 -4.20 9.77
CA THR A 15 13.41 -3.45 8.58
C THR A 15 14.69 -4.05 8.03
N ASP A 16 14.58 -4.74 6.89
CA ASP A 16 15.74 -5.31 6.20
C ASP A 16 15.84 -4.76 4.77
N PHE A 17 17.03 -4.34 4.39
CA PHE A 17 17.37 -3.92 3.03
C PHE A 17 18.07 -5.08 2.33
N LYS A 18 17.26 -5.97 1.73
CA LYS A 18 17.75 -7.15 0.98
C LYS A 18 18.96 -6.79 0.10
N GLY A 19 20.12 -7.36 0.44
CA GLY A 19 21.36 -7.26 -0.35
C GLY A 19 22.21 -6.00 -0.13
N LYS A 20 21.88 -5.12 0.84
CA LYS A 20 22.74 -3.99 1.22
C LYS A 20 23.25 -4.18 2.64
N ASN A 21 24.50 -4.62 2.76
CA ASN A 21 25.13 -4.84 4.06
C ASN A 21 25.60 -3.54 4.71
N HIS A 22 25.96 -2.51 3.92
CA HIS A 22 26.43 -1.22 4.42
C HIS A 22 25.75 -0.07 3.69
N LEU A 23 25.26 0.90 4.47
CA LEU A 23 24.80 2.19 3.98
C LEU A 23 25.95 3.20 4.15
N SER A 24 26.15 4.05 3.15
CA SER A 24 27.08 5.18 3.20
C SER A 24 26.33 6.51 3.10
N ARG A 25 26.96 7.62 3.50
CA ARG A 25 26.37 8.96 3.36
C ARG A 25 26.07 9.34 1.92
N ASP A 26 26.84 8.82 0.97
CA ASP A 26 26.66 9.06 -0.47
C ASP A 26 25.69 8.08 -1.13
N SER A 27 25.07 7.18 -0.35
CA SER A 27 24.16 6.18 -0.88
C SER A 27 22.89 6.83 -1.44
N ASP A 28 22.60 6.52 -2.70
CA ASP A 28 21.34 6.86 -3.35
C ASP A 28 20.44 5.61 -3.40
N ILE A 29 19.36 5.62 -2.61
CA ILE A 29 18.61 4.40 -2.29
C ILE A 29 17.23 4.46 -2.91
N ARG A 30 16.91 3.42 -3.67
CA ARG A 30 15.65 3.25 -4.38
C ARG A 30 14.76 2.23 -3.69
N LEU A 31 13.60 2.66 -3.23
CA LEU A 31 12.58 1.84 -2.58
C LEU A 31 11.39 1.66 -3.53
N LYS A 32 11.01 0.40 -3.78
CA LYS A 32 9.85 0.07 -4.62
C LYS A 32 8.56 0.22 -3.81
N SER A 33 7.58 0.93 -4.38
CA SER A 33 6.22 1.00 -3.84
C SER A 33 5.38 -0.20 -4.28
N SER A 34 4.59 -0.77 -3.36
CA SER A 34 3.66 -1.87 -3.66
C SER A 34 2.36 -1.33 -4.24
N ARG A 35 1.81 -1.98 -5.29
CA ARG A 35 0.70 -1.43 -6.09
C ARG A 35 -0.60 -2.21 -6.02
N LEU A 36 -0.59 -3.41 -5.45
CA LEU A 36 -1.72 -4.32 -5.55
C LEU A 36 -3.00 -3.74 -4.92
N LEU A 37 -2.82 -2.86 -3.94
CA LEU A 37 -3.89 -2.25 -3.15
C LEU A 37 -4.00 -0.74 -3.41
N TYR A 38 -3.42 -0.24 -4.50
CA TYR A 38 -3.63 1.16 -4.88
C TYR A 38 -5.12 1.38 -5.10
N PRO A 39 -5.67 2.46 -4.54
CA PRO A 39 -7.07 2.72 -4.67
C PRO A 39 -7.37 3.09 -6.11
N LEU A 40 -8.55 2.72 -6.58
CA LEU A 40 -9.10 3.29 -7.80
C LEU A 40 -10.02 4.47 -7.46
N PRO A 41 -10.34 5.33 -8.44
CA PRO A 41 -11.45 6.25 -8.34
C PRO A 41 -12.72 5.53 -7.91
N LEU A 42 -13.54 6.20 -7.08
CA LEU A 42 -14.72 5.60 -6.46
C LEU A 42 -15.63 4.82 -7.44
N PRO A 43 -15.93 5.33 -8.67
CA PRO A 43 -16.78 4.57 -9.60
C PRO A 43 -16.17 3.22 -10.01
N LEU A 44 -14.85 3.18 -10.20
CA LEU A 44 -14.15 1.93 -10.54
C LEU A 44 -14.09 1.00 -9.34
N GLU A 45 -13.82 1.50 -8.14
CA GLU A 45 -13.86 0.66 -6.92
C GLU A 45 -15.24 0.02 -6.73
N ILE A 46 -16.33 0.75 -6.96
CA ILE A 46 -17.69 0.21 -6.88
C ILE A 46 -17.91 -0.88 -7.94
N LEU A 47 -17.46 -0.67 -9.18
CA LEU A 47 -17.57 -1.68 -10.23
C LEU A 47 -16.79 -2.96 -9.89
N PHE A 48 -15.54 -2.80 -9.42
CA PHE A 48 -14.71 -3.90 -8.95
C PHE A 48 -15.26 -4.54 -7.66
N PHE A 49 -16.13 -3.88 -6.93
CA PHE A 49 -16.81 -4.47 -5.78
C PHE A 49 -18.03 -5.29 -6.19
N ILE A 50 -18.94 -4.69 -6.95
CA ILE A 50 -20.23 -5.27 -7.32
C ILE A 50 -20.05 -6.44 -8.28
N GLY A 51 -19.20 -6.31 -9.31
CA GLY A 51 -19.07 -7.32 -10.36
C GLY A 51 -18.73 -8.73 -9.82
N PRO A 52 -17.60 -8.90 -9.11
CA PRO A 52 -17.23 -10.18 -8.51
C PRO A 52 -18.24 -10.69 -7.49
N LEU A 53 -18.84 -9.79 -6.70
CA LEU A 53 -19.79 -10.17 -5.68
C LEU A 53 -21.09 -10.72 -6.28
N THR A 54 -21.62 -10.06 -7.31
CA THR A 54 -22.78 -10.56 -8.07
C THR A 54 -22.48 -11.92 -8.67
N LEU A 55 -21.29 -12.09 -9.28
CA LEU A 55 -20.90 -13.36 -9.86
C LEU A 55 -20.78 -14.48 -8.83
N ALA A 56 -20.27 -14.17 -7.64
CA ALA A 56 -20.18 -15.11 -6.54
C ALA A 56 -21.57 -15.55 -6.02
N ILE A 57 -22.57 -14.67 -6.07
CA ILE A 57 -23.92 -14.95 -5.53
C ILE A 57 -24.81 -15.67 -6.55
N LEU A 58 -24.65 -15.41 -7.85
CA LEU A 58 -25.52 -15.92 -8.91
C LEU A 58 -25.75 -17.45 -8.92
N PRO A 59 -24.73 -18.32 -8.70
CA PRO A 59 -24.94 -19.77 -8.66
C PRO A 59 -25.96 -20.21 -7.60
N PHE A 60 -26.10 -19.47 -6.51
CA PHE A 60 -27.02 -19.79 -5.42
C PHE A 60 -28.45 -19.28 -5.66
N ILE A 61 -28.59 -18.20 -6.45
CA ILE A 61 -29.90 -17.64 -6.80
C ILE A 61 -30.53 -18.42 -7.96
N ASN A 62 -29.73 -18.76 -8.98
CA ASN A 62 -30.21 -19.45 -10.16
C ASN A 62 -29.21 -20.55 -10.60
N PRO A 63 -29.17 -21.69 -9.88
CA PRO A 63 -28.25 -22.78 -10.17
C PRO A 63 -28.49 -23.39 -11.56
N SER A 64 -29.74 -23.37 -12.05
CA SER A 64 -30.13 -23.91 -13.36
C SER A 64 -29.63 -23.10 -14.57
N LEU A 65 -29.08 -21.90 -14.36
CA LEU A 65 -28.67 -21.04 -15.47
C LEU A 65 -27.52 -21.63 -16.29
N MET A 66 -26.63 -22.39 -15.65
CA MET A 66 -25.44 -22.99 -16.28
C MET A 66 -25.08 -24.30 -15.58
N LEU A 67 -24.35 -25.16 -16.29
CA LEU A 67 -23.76 -26.36 -15.70
C LEU A 67 -22.72 -25.97 -14.61
N PRO A 68 -22.53 -26.78 -13.56
CA PRO A 68 -21.58 -26.49 -12.49
C PRO A 68 -20.14 -26.26 -12.98
N GLU A 69 -19.68 -27.02 -13.98
CA GLU A 69 -18.37 -26.85 -14.62
C GLU A 69 -18.23 -25.44 -15.23
N ALA A 70 -19.30 -24.95 -15.86
CA ALA A 70 -19.32 -23.64 -16.49
C ALA A 70 -19.29 -22.53 -15.44
N TRP A 71 -20.00 -22.69 -14.31
CA TRP A 71 -19.90 -21.76 -13.17
C TRP A 71 -18.49 -21.72 -12.59
N LEU A 72 -17.84 -22.89 -12.44
CA LEU A 72 -16.48 -22.97 -11.94
C LEU A 72 -15.49 -22.22 -12.87
N MET A 73 -15.54 -22.51 -14.17
CA MET A 73 -14.69 -21.87 -15.18
C MET A 73 -14.92 -20.36 -15.24
N LEU A 74 -16.18 -19.92 -15.15
CA LEU A 74 -16.54 -18.51 -15.14
C LEU A 74 -15.98 -17.80 -13.90
N ASN A 75 -16.08 -18.40 -12.72
CA ASN A 75 -15.52 -17.83 -11.50
C ASN A 75 -13.98 -17.74 -11.55
N ILE A 76 -13.28 -18.79 -12.01
CA ILE A 76 -11.83 -18.77 -12.19
C ILE A 76 -11.42 -17.68 -13.18
N GLY A 77 -12.08 -17.63 -14.34
CA GLY A 77 -11.86 -16.63 -15.37
C GLY A 77 -12.09 -15.20 -14.84
N ALA A 78 -13.12 -15.01 -14.02
CA ALA A 78 -13.41 -13.74 -13.39
C ALA A 78 -12.36 -13.32 -12.36
N ILE A 79 -11.82 -14.24 -11.55
CA ILE A 79 -10.71 -13.94 -10.62
C ILE A 79 -9.49 -13.43 -11.40
N ILE A 80 -9.09 -14.14 -12.46
CA ILE A 80 -7.93 -13.76 -13.27
C ILE A 80 -8.18 -12.42 -13.96
N SER A 81 -9.36 -12.26 -14.58
CA SER A 81 -9.76 -11.03 -15.28
C SER A 81 -9.82 -9.84 -14.33
N TYR A 82 -10.34 -10.02 -13.12
CA TYR A 82 -10.37 -9.01 -12.07
C TYR A 82 -8.96 -8.50 -11.76
N LEU A 83 -8.01 -9.41 -11.49
CA LEU A 83 -6.65 -9.05 -11.11
C LEU A 83 -5.92 -8.32 -12.25
N LEU A 84 -6.11 -8.78 -13.48
CA LEU A 84 -5.53 -8.15 -14.68
C LEU A 84 -6.13 -6.77 -14.94
N LEU A 85 -7.46 -6.64 -14.96
CA LEU A 85 -8.13 -5.37 -15.19
C LEU A 85 -7.79 -4.36 -14.10
N LYS A 86 -7.83 -4.76 -12.82
CA LYS A 86 -7.47 -3.89 -11.70
C LYS A 86 -6.02 -3.37 -11.85
N LYS A 87 -5.09 -4.25 -12.20
CA LYS A 87 -3.69 -3.87 -12.48
C LYS A 87 -3.58 -2.90 -13.65
N LEU A 88 -4.34 -3.10 -14.72
CA LEU A 88 -4.35 -2.20 -15.89
C LEU A 88 -4.87 -0.80 -15.51
N PHE A 89 -6.00 -0.70 -14.81
CA PHE A 89 -6.54 0.58 -14.36
C PHE A 89 -5.59 1.31 -13.40
N ILE A 90 -5.00 0.59 -12.44
CA ILE A 90 -4.00 1.18 -11.52
C ILE A 90 -2.82 1.75 -12.33
N ASN A 91 -2.29 1.00 -13.29
CA ASN A 91 -1.18 1.46 -14.11
C ASN A 91 -1.57 2.63 -15.04
N GLY A 92 -2.80 2.65 -15.55
CA GLY A 92 -3.30 3.73 -16.39
C GLY A 92 -3.50 5.04 -15.63
N ILE A 93 -3.98 4.96 -14.38
CA ILE A 93 -4.32 6.14 -13.57
C ILE A 93 -3.10 6.68 -12.82
N TYR A 94 -2.28 5.79 -12.27
CA TYR A 94 -1.15 6.17 -11.42
C TYR A 94 0.18 6.13 -12.16
N GLY A 95 0.29 5.43 -13.31
CA GLY A 95 1.50 5.27 -14.11
C GLY A 95 2.16 3.89 -13.94
N ARG A 96 3.16 3.56 -14.78
CA ARG A 96 3.78 2.20 -14.85
C ARG A 96 4.71 1.86 -13.68
N ALA A 97 4.85 0.54 -13.42
CA ALA A 97 5.63 -0.12 -12.35
C ALA A 97 6.99 0.51 -12.05
N THR A 98 7.75 0.71 -13.12
CA THR A 98 9.14 1.18 -13.11
C THR A 98 9.27 2.64 -12.68
N ALA A 99 8.19 3.42 -12.76
CA ALA A 99 8.20 4.84 -12.44
C ALA A 99 7.79 5.15 -10.98
N HIS A 100 7.47 4.16 -10.14
CA HIS A 100 7.12 4.41 -8.73
C HIS A 100 8.18 3.89 -7.78
N VAL A 101 9.26 4.64 -7.74
CA VAL A 101 10.38 4.41 -6.86
C VAL A 101 10.51 5.64 -5.98
N CYS A 102 10.45 5.44 -4.66
CA CYS A 102 10.90 6.47 -3.74
C CYS A 102 12.43 6.43 -3.71
N GLN A 103 13.07 7.55 -3.97
CA GLN A 103 14.52 7.66 -3.95
C GLN A 103 14.92 8.63 -2.84
N ILE A 104 15.92 8.25 -2.06
CA ILE A 104 16.37 9.02 -0.89
C ILE A 104 17.89 8.95 -0.77
N ASN A 105 18.47 10.09 -0.44
CA ASN A 105 19.87 10.24 -0.08
C ASN A 105 20.00 11.34 1.01
N ALA A 106 21.21 11.81 1.30
CA ALA A 106 21.46 12.82 2.33
C ALA A 106 20.90 14.23 2.00
N GLU A 107 20.66 14.52 0.72
CA GLU A 107 20.36 15.86 0.21
C GLU A 107 18.92 16.02 -0.27
N ARG A 108 18.26 14.94 -0.69
CA ARG A 108 16.95 14.97 -1.35
C ARG A 108 16.13 13.71 -1.11
N VAL A 109 14.82 13.91 -1.13
CA VAL A 109 13.82 12.85 -1.20
C VAL A 109 13.06 13.04 -2.51
N CYS A 110 13.10 12.04 -3.37
CA CYS A 110 12.29 11.98 -4.57
C CYS A 110 11.16 10.98 -4.36
N ILE A 111 9.93 11.46 -4.52
CA ILE A 111 8.71 10.70 -4.33
C ILE A 111 8.07 10.55 -5.70
N PRO A 112 7.58 9.37 -6.08
CA PRO A 112 6.91 9.24 -7.35
C PRO A 112 5.60 10.04 -7.31
N GLY A 113 5.47 11.03 -8.19
CA GLY A 113 4.22 11.76 -8.28
C GLY A 113 3.14 10.85 -8.83
N SER A 114 2.07 10.81 -8.08
CA SER A 114 0.88 10.04 -8.39
C SER A 114 -0.32 10.82 -7.88
N ARG A 115 -1.50 10.55 -8.45
CA ARG A 115 -2.76 11.10 -7.93
C ARG A 115 -3.03 10.77 -6.46
N LEU A 116 -2.27 9.88 -5.83
CA LEU A 116 -2.37 9.61 -4.39
C LEU A 116 -1.86 10.76 -3.52
N ILE A 117 -1.07 11.65 -4.11
CA ILE A 117 -0.43 12.78 -3.43
C ILE A 117 -1.05 14.11 -3.90
N ASP A 118 -2.13 14.07 -4.71
CA ASP A 118 -2.74 15.26 -5.32
C ASP A 118 -1.78 16.16 -6.13
N ILE A 119 -0.60 15.64 -6.51
CA ILE A 119 0.39 16.35 -7.32
C ILE A 119 0.27 15.91 -8.78
N LYS A 120 0.49 16.85 -9.71
CA LYS A 120 0.53 16.61 -11.15
C LYS A 120 1.53 15.48 -11.50
N ALA A 121 1.31 14.84 -12.66
CA ALA A 121 2.09 13.69 -13.09
C ALA A 121 3.59 13.98 -13.19
N GLY A 122 4.41 13.18 -12.51
CA GLY A 122 5.88 13.25 -12.55
C GLY A 122 6.52 13.09 -11.17
N PRO A 123 7.76 12.58 -11.07
CA PRO A 123 8.45 12.49 -9.78
C PRO A 123 8.58 13.87 -9.12
N VAL A 124 8.33 13.92 -7.82
CA VAL A 124 8.45 15.13 -7.00
C VAL A 124 9.76 15.03 -6.25
N GLU A 125 10.72 15.84 -6.65
CA GLU A 125 11.99 15.99 -5.96
C GLU A 125 11.88 17.09 -4.91
N ILE A 126 12.23 16.76 -3.67
CA ILE A 126 12.19 17.65 -2.52
C ILE A 126 13.60 17.70 -1.95
N GLN A 127 14.21 18.88 -1.92
CA GLN A 127 15.50 19.01 -1.26
C GLN A 127 15.31 19.00 0.26
N ARG A 128 16.26 18.41 0.96
CA ARG A 128 16.24 18.31 2.43
C ARG A 128 16.13 19.69 3.08
N ARG A 129 16.80 20.70 2.52
CA ARG A 129 16.72 22.09 3.01
C ARG A 129 15.32 22.70 2.92
N ASP A 130 14.48 22.22 2.00
CA ASP A 130 13.12 22.70 1.82
C ASP A 130 12.13 21.98 2.75
N ILE A 131 12.59 20.92 3.46
CA ILE A 131 11.79 20.18 4.42
C ILE A 131 11.92 20.87 5.79
N LYS A 132 10.78 21.32 6.31
CA LYS A 132 10.69 21.88 7.66
C LYS A 132 10.71 20.75 8.70
N GLU A 133 9.86 19.75 8.51
CA GLU A 133 9.67 18.64 9.45
C GLU A 133 8.98 17.46 8.75
N ILE A 134 9.25 16.24 9.21
CA ILE A 134 8.58 15.02 8.78
C ILE A 134 7.85 14.40 9.96
N ASP A 135 6.53 14.47 9.91
CA ASP A 135 5.63 13.92 10.91
C ASP A 135 5.39 12.42 10.68
N VAL A 136 5.76 11.60 11.65
CA VAL A 136 5.61 10.14 11.64
C VAL A 136 4.40 9.77 12.45
N ARG A 137 3.34 9.29 11.78
CA ARG A 137 2.13 8.82 12.44
C ARG A 137 2.21 7.33 12.68
N PHE A 138 2.25 6.93 13.95
CA PHE A 138 2.43 5.53 14.33
C PHE A 138 1.40 5.07 15.36
N TRP A 139 1.19 3.75 15.40
CA TRP A 139 0.40 3.09 16.43
C TRP A 139 1.22 1.98 17.09
N PRO A 140 1.28 1.91 18.43
CA PRO A 140 1.89 0.78 19.11
C PRO A 140 1.04 -0.47 18.92
N SER A 141 1.70 -1.54 18.50
CA SER A 141 1.15 -2.88 18.38
C SER A 141 1.93 -3.78 19.33
N THR A 142 1.24 -4.32 20.33
CA THR A 142 1.84 -5.24 21.30
C THR A 142 1.37 -6.64 20.97
N ARG A 143 2.31 -7.51 20.57
CA ARG A 143 2.10 -8.95 20.41
C ARG A 143 3.16 -9.67 21.23
N ASP A 144 2.75 -10.67 22.01
CA ASP A 144 3.65 -11.55 22.76
C ASP A 144 4.76 -10.81 23.53
N LEU A 145 4.36 -9.82 24.35
CA LEU A 145 5.26 -8.99 25.20
C LEU A 145 6.29 -8.12 24.44
N ARG A 146 6.27 -8.11 23.10
CA ARG A 146 7.08 -7.20 22.29
C ARG A 146 6.19 -6.08 21.74
N THR A 147 6.57 -4.84 22.04
CA THR A 147 5.93 -3.66 21.45
C THR A 147 6.66 -3.31 20.16
N THR A 148 5.92 -3.30 19.05
CA THR A 148 6.38 -2.80 17.76
C THR A 148 5.58 -1.56 17.39
N TYR A 149 6.21 -0.60 16.72
CA TYR A 149 5.53 0.58 16.23
C TYR A 149 5.17 0.43 14.75
N ASP A 150 3.86 0.38 14.48
CA ASP A 150 3.34 0.31 13.13
C ASP A 150 3.18 1.73 12.58
N VAL A 151 4.02 2.08 11.60
CA VAL A 151 3.99 3.39 10.96
C VAL A 151 2.89 3.42 9.91
N SER A 152 1.90 4.28 10.13
CA SER A 152 0.73 4.40 9.26
C SER A 152 0.93 5.40 8.13
N GLU A 153 1.54 6.55 8.41
CA GLU A 153 1.70 7.68 7.47
C GLU A 153 2.98 8.47 7.77
N LEU A 154 3.55 9.10 6.74
CA LEU A 154 4.58 10.13 6.84
C LEU A 154 4.04 11.41 6.23
N ILE A 155 4.16 12.52 6.94
CA ILE A 155 3.75 13.83 6.43
C ILE A 155 4.97 14.71 6.34
N ILE A 156 5.38 15.01 5.11
CA ILE A 156 6.50 15.90 4.83
C ILE A 156 5.93 17.31 4.77
N MET A 157 6.29 18.14 5.75
CA MET A 157 5.97 19.56 5.76
C MET A 157 7.10 20.35 5.12
N LEU A 158 6.78 21.07 4.04
CA LEU A 158 7.74 21.94 3.37
C LEU A 158 7.79 23.30 4.05
N GLN A 159 8.92 23.99 3.89
CA GLN A 159 9.06 25.38 4.35
C GLN A 159 8.03 26.32 3.67
N SER A 160 7.56 25.98 2.48
CA SER A 160 6.49 26.68 1.77
C SER A 160 5.11 26.57 2.41
N GLY A 161 4.95 25.73 3.45
CA GLY A 161 3.66 25.44 4.08
C GLY A 161 2.85 24.33 3.39
N GLN A 162 3.30 23.83 2.22
CA GLN A 162 2.70 22.67 1.60
C GLN A 162 3.02 21.39 2.38
N SER A 163 2.07 20.47 2.46
CA SER A 163 2.28 19.15 3.07
C SER A 163 2.07 18.02 2.08
N ILE A 164 2.91 16.99 2.18
CA ILE A 164 2.88 15.81 1.34
C ILE A 164 2.66 14.59 2.25
N CYS A 165 1.52 13.93 2.08
CA CYS A 165 1.15 12.77 2.90
C CYS A 165 1.42 11.46 2.15
N LEU A 166 2.31 10.65 2.70
CA LEU A 166 2.61 9.29 2.25
C LEU A 166 1.90 8.30 3.18
N LYS A 167 1.15 7.36 2.60
CA LYS A 167 0.42 6.32 3.34
C LYS A 167 1.07 4.95 3.20
N SER A 168 1.15 4.20 4.30
CA SER A 168 1.86 2.91 4.41
C SER A 168 1.30 1.84 3.49
N LEU A 169 0.02 1.94 3.14
CA LEU A 169 -0.64 1.04 2.20
C LEU A 169 -0.04 1.13 0.77
N TYR A 170 0.58 2.26 0.43
CA TYR A 170 1.03 2.55 -0.94
C TYR A 170 2.54 2.76 -1.03
N PHE A 171 3.15 3.33 0.00
CA PHE A 171 4.57 3.66 0.02
C PHE A 171 5.32 2.75 1.00
N PRO A 172 6.60 2.45 0.74
CA PRO A 172 7.44 1.65 1.63
C PRO A 172 7.88 2.48 2.84
N ILE A 173 6.93 2.88 3.68
CA ILE A 173 7.12 3.86 4.75
C ILE A 173 8.12 3.42 5.80
N LYS A 174 8.09 2.14 6.22
CA LYS A 174 8.99 1.67 7.27
C LYS A 174 10.47 1.68 6.83
N PRO A 175 10.83 1.14 5.64
CA PRO A 175 12.15 1.35 5.06
C PRO A 175 12.49 2.83 4.82
N LEU A 176 11.52 3.64 4.37
CA LEU A 176 11.74 5.06 4.14
C LEU A 176 12.06 5.81 5.45
N LEU A 177 11.33 5.53 6.53
CA LEU A 177 11.57 6.10 7.86
C LEU A 177 12.97 5.76 8.37
N TYR A 178 13.39 4.50 8.22
CA TYR A 178 14.75 4.09 8.59
C TYR A 178 15.80 4.95 7.86
N LEU A 179 15.62 5.17 6.55
CA LEU A 179 16.55 5.97 5.76
C LEU A 179 16.48 7.46 6.10
N LEU A 180 15.30 7.99 6.44
CA LEU A 180 15.15 9.35 6.92
C LEU A 180 15.92 9.57 8.24
N VAL A 181 15.85 8.61 9.16
CA VAL A 181 16.64 8.64 10.41
C VAL A 181 18.14 8.51 10.09
N TYR A 182 18.52 7.60 9.19
CA TYR A 182 19.92 7.37 8.80
C TYR A 182 20.58 8.62 8.19
N PHE A 183 19.87 9.33 7.32
CA PHE A 183 20.34 10.56 6.68
C PHE A 183 20.09 11.83 7.52
N ASP A 184 19.60 11.68 8.75
CA ASP A 184 19.41 12.76 9.73
C ASP A 184 18.37 13.82 9.31
N TYR A 185 17.28 13.39 8.65
CA TYR A 185 16.17 14.29 8.32
C TYR A 185 15.45 14.81 9.59
N PRO A 186 14.84 16.00 9.55
CA PRO A 186 14.10 16.55 10.69
C PRO A 186 12.79 15.76 10.89
N ILE A 187 12.75 14.91 11.92
CA ILE A 187 11.64 13.98 12.17
C ILE A 187 10.94 14.30 13.50
N ALA A 188 9.61 14.28 13.48
CA ALA A 188 8.74 14.33 14.64
C ALA A 188 7.83 13.11 14.69
N THR A 189 7.57 12.57 15.87
CA THR A 189 6.72 11.39 16.05
C THR A 189 5.39 11.77 16.69
N GLN A 190 4.29 11.34 16.08
CA GLN A 190 2.94 11.54 16.59
C GLN A 190 2.20 10.21 16.71
N LYS A 191 1.76 9.89 17.94
CA LYS A 191 0.93 8.71 18.16
C LYS A 191 -0.46 8.96 17.59
N ARG A 192 -0.89 8.12 16.65
CA ARG A 192 -2.23 8.21 16.04
C ARG A 192 -2.81 6.83 15.80
N ARG A 193 -4.07 6.63 16.18
CA ARG A 193 -4.80 5.39 15.93
C ARG A 193 -4.99 5.19 14.43
N HIS A 194 -4.92 3.95 13.98
CA HIS A 194 -5.32 3.60 12.61
C HIS A 194 -6.70 4.19 12.32
N SER A 195 -6.80 4.93 11.22
CA SER A 195 -8.10 5.41 10.77
C SER A 195 -8.95 4.20 10.37
N LEU A 196 -10.17 4.13 10.90
CA LEU A 196 -11.18 3.12 10.50
C LEU A 196 -11.35 3.08 8.97
N THR A 197 -11.13 4.21 8.29
CA THR A 197 -11.17 4.32 6.84
C THR A 197 -10.17 3.41 6.13
N ILE A 198 -8.96 3.19 6.69
CA ILE A 198 -7.93 2.34 6.08
C ILE A 198 -8.34 0.87 6.17
N VAL A 199 -8.88 0.46 7.33
CA VAL A 199 -9.36 -0.91 7.55
C VAL A 199 -10.57 -1.18 6.66
N ALA A 200 -11.56 -0.29 6.66
CA ALA A 200 -12.76 -0.41 5.82
C ALA A 200 -12.39 -0.48 4.33
N ARG A 201 -11.45 0.34 3.88
CA ARG A 201 -10.98 0.33 2.48
C ARG A 201 -10.28 -0.97 2.11
N SER A 202 -9.45 -1.50 3.00
CA SER A 202 -8.74 -2.76 2.76
C SER A 202 -9.74 -3.93 2.66
N LEU A 203 -10.75 -3.95 3.53
CA LEU A 203 -11.85 -4.92 3.46
C LEU A 203 -12.66 -4.76 2.17
N PHE A 204 -13.04 -3.54 1.80
CA PHE A 204 -13.78 -3.26 0.57
C PHE A 204 -13.03 -3.74 -0.68
N VAL A 205 -11.72 -3.58 -0.71
CA VAL A 205 -10.88 -4.02 -1.83
C VAL A 205 -10.71 -5.54 -1.90
N ALA A 206 -10.55 -6.21 -0.75
CA ALA A 206 -10.23 -7.63 -0.71
C ALA A 206 -11.47 -8.56 -0.68
N PHE A 207 -12.56 -8.12 -0.04
CA PHE A 207 -13.74 -8.93 0.21
C PHE A 207 -14.39 -9.53 -1.05
N PRO A 208 -14.61 -8.79 -2.15
CA PRO A 208 -15.22 -9.34 -3.35
C PRO A 208 -14.44 -10.50 -3.95
N ILE A 209 -13.10 -10.41 -3.93
CA ILE A 209 -12.23 -11.49 -4.41
C ILE A 209 -12.29 -12.68 -3.45
N ALA A 210 -12.23 -12.42 -2.14
CA ALA A 210 -12.31 -13.47 -1.13
C ALA A 210 -13.63 -14.25 -1.24
N ALA A 211 -14.75 -13.55 -1.44
CA ALA A 211 -16.05 -14.15 -1.69
C ALA A 211 -16.04 -15.00 -2.96
N LEU A 212 -15.51 -14.48 -4.06
CA LEU A 212 -15.43 -15.20 -5.34
C LEU A 212 -14.57 -16.47 -5.23
N VAL A 213 -13.42 -16.39 -4.55
CA VAL A 213 -12.55 -17.54 -4.26
C VAL A 213 -13.24 -18.57 -3.38
N ALA A 214 -13.93 -18.14 -2.33
CA ALA A 214 -14.66 -19.03 -1.43
C ALA A 214 -15.78 -19.78 -2.17
N VAL A 215 -16.57 -19.09 -3.00
CA VAL A 215 -17.61 -19.71 -3.81
C VAL A 215 -17.03 -20.68 -4.83
N THR A 216 -15.93 -20.32 -5.49
CA THR A 216 -15.22 -21.23 -6.39
C THR A 216 -14.82 -22.53 -5.68
N GLY A 217 -14.29 -22.42 -4.45
CA GLY A 217 -13.93 -23.57 -3.62
C GLY A 217 -15.13 -24.41 -3.19
N LEU A 218 -16.27 -23.77 -2.87
CA LEU A 218 -17.51 -24.46 -2.54
C LEU A 218 -18.06 -25.25 -3.74
N LEU A 219 -18.15 -24.62 -4.91
CA LEU A 219 -18.58 -25.29 -6.14
C LEU A 219 -17.66 -26.45 -6.51
N PHE A 220 -16.34 -26.26 -6.39
CA PHE A 220 -15.40 -27.35 -6.64
C PHE A 220 -15.64 -28.53 -5.69
N LYS A 221 -15.83 -28.25 -4.41
CA LYS A 221 -16.09 -29.28 -3.41
C LYS A 221 -17.42 -30.01 -3.64
N GLU A 222 -18.48 -29.30 -4.00
CA GLU A 222 -19.82 -29.87 -4.10
C GLU A 222 -20.02 -30.73 -5.35
N TYR A 223 -19.31 -30.41 -6.44
CA TYR A 223 -19.53 -31.05 -7.75
C TYR A 223 -18.38 -31.95 -8.22
N PHE A 224 -17.19 -31.89 -7.60
CA PHE A 224 -16.01 -32.63 -8.08
C PHE A 224 -15.26 -33.43 -6.99
N LEU A 225 -15.66 -33.34 -5.72
CA LEU A 225 -15.10 -34.09 -4.59
C LEU A 225 -16.20 -34.87 -3.87
#